data_AF-A0A8B9JQ90-F1
#
_entry.id   AF-A0A8B9JQ90-F1
#
_cell.length_a   1.000
_cell.length_b   1.000
_cell.length_c   1.000
_cell.angle_alpha   90.00
_cell.angle_beta   90.00
_cell.angle_gamma   90.00
#
_symmetry.space_group_name_H-M   'P 1'
#
loop_
_entity.id
_entity.type
_entity.pdbx_description
1 polymer ?
#
loop_
_entity_poly.entity_id
_entity_poly.type
_entity_poly.pdbx_seq_one_letter_code
_entity_poly.pdbx_strand_id
1 'polypeptide(L)'
;MSDNQSWNSSGSEEDLETEPGPHGGVAEFSGVLSKWTNYIHGWQDRWVVLKNNTLSYYKSQDEREYGCRGSLCLSKAVITPHEFDECRLDISVNDSVWYLRAMDPEHRNQWIDSIEQHRVESGYGSESSLRRHGSMLSLTSATSSYSATSTSSFKKGHSLQEKLAEMETFRDILCRQVDTLQKYFDACSDAVSKDELQRDKIVEDDEDDFPTTRPDGEFLHNNHNGSREKLFQSLSTKGINGIDFKGEAITFKATTAGILATLSHCLDLMVKREDSWQRRLDKEGPNSLINEDEFFDAVEAALDRQDKIEEQTQTEKSRIQRLSPMPSLDAYSVMGTHRFAEKVEEMVQSHMTYSLQDVGGDANWQLVVEEGEMKVYRREVEENGIVLDPLKATHAVKGVTGHEVCHYFWDTDVRNDWESECEQHTHRVWPASQRDVLYLSAIRKIIANNENDPDTWLVCNFSVDHDNAQVNSRCVRAKINIAMICQTLVSPPEGDKEISRDNILCKITYVANVNPGGWAPASVLRAVAKREYPKFLKRFTSYVQEKTAGKPILF
;
A
#
# COMPACT_ATOMS: atom_id res chain seq x y z
N MET A 1 -47.73 -22.32 45.35
CA MET A 1 -48.62 -21.15 45.51
C MET A 1 -47.74 -19.93 45.38
N SER A 2 -47.90 -18.97 44.49
CA SER A 2 -48.63 -18.79 43.24
C SER A 2 -48.02 -17.52 42.64
N ASP A 3 -47.80 -17.54 41.33
CA ASP A 3 -47.78 -16.47 40.34
C ASP A 3 -47.70 -14.98 40.76
N ASN A 4 -46.85 -14.26 40.02
CA ASN A 4 -47.25 -13.31 38.97
C ASN A 4 -46.59 -11.92 39.01
N GLN A 5 -46.25 -11.52 37.79
CA GLN A 5 -45.69 -10.25 37.33
C GLN A 5 -46.59 -9.04 37.64
N SER A 6 -45.99 -7.87 37.82
CA SER A 6 -46.52 -6.63 37.24
C SER A 6 -45.42 -5.60 37.09
N TRP A 7 -45.20 -5.19 35.85
CA TRP A 7 -44.55 -3.96 35.48
C TRP A 7 -45.34 -2.76 36.02
N ASN A 8 -44.65 -1.68 36.38
CA ASN A 8 -45.21 -0.33 36.33
C ASN A 8 -44.09 0.66 36.02
N SER A 9 -44.20 1.23 34.83
CA SER A 9 -43.46 2.40 34.38
C SER A 9 -43.96 3.65 35.10
N SER A 10 -43.05 4.48 35.60
CA SER A 10 -43.29 5.92 35.71
C SER A 10 -41.97 6.63 35.58
N GLY A 11 -41.87 7.48 34.57
CA GLY A 11 -40.70 8.29 34.30
C GLY A 11 -40.54 9.41 35.32
N SER A 12 -39.29 9.72 35.61
CA SER A 12 -38.87 11.01 36.11
C SER A 12 -37.54 11.30 35.45
N GLU A 13 -37.60 12.19 34.45
CA GLU A 13 -36.48 12.93 33.91
C GLU A 13 -35.87 13.74 35.06
N GLU A 14 -34.66 13.39 35.48
CA GLU A 14 -33.78 14.31 36.20
C GLU A 14 -32.40 14.21 35.56
N ASP A 15 -32.14 15.20 34.70
CA ASP A 15 -30.80 15.61 34.28
C ASP A 15 -29.92 15.80 35.51
N LEU A 16 -28.89 14.96 35.63
CA LEU A 16 -27.76 15.22 36.51
C LEU A 16 -26.48 15.27 35.68
N GLU A 17 -26.09 16.51 35.43
CA GLU A 17 -24.79 16.95 34.92
C GLU A 17 -23.66 16.09 35.49
N THR A 18 -23.00 15.33 34.62
CA THR A 18 -21.76 14.64 34.98
C THR A 18 -20.60 15.61 34.76
N GLU A 19 -20.20 16.29 35.84
CA GLU A 19 -18.91 16.97 35.97
C GLU A 19 -17.76 16.07 35.48
N PRO A 20 -16.93 16.51 34.51
CA PRO A 20 -15.76 15.74 34.11
C PRO A 20 -14.61 15.97 35.09
N GLY A 21 -14.25 14.91 35.82
CA GLY A 21 -13.03 14.85 36.63
C GLY A 21 -11.74 14.93 35.79
N PRO A 22 -10.60 15.27 36.42
CA PRO A 22 -9.44 15.83 35.76
C PRO A 22 -8.50 14.77 35.17
N HIS A 23 -8.67 14.49 33.88
CA HIS A 23 -7.61 13.90 33.05
C HIS A 23 -7.04 15.01 32.15
N GLY A 24 -5.85 15.49 32.50
CA GLY A 24 -5.16 16.61 31.84
C GLY A 24 -4.72 16.30 30.41
N GLY A 25 -5.68 16.22 29.48
CA GLY A 25 -5.46 16.41 28.05
C GLY A 25 -5.79 17.86 27.71
N VAL A 26 -4.89 18.53 26.97
CA VAL A 26 -5.10 19.92 26.54
C VAL A 26 -6.41 20.00 25.76
N ALA A 27 -7.27 20.96 26.12
CA ALA A 27 -8.58 21.14 25.49
C ALA A 27 -8.45 21.36 23.98
N GLU A 28 -9.28 20.67 23.18
CA GLU A 28 -9.33 20.81 21.73
C GLU A 28 -9.80 22.23 21.37
N PHE A 29 -8.92 23.04 20.77
CA PHE A 29 -9.27 24.38 20.27
C PHE A 29 -9.64 24.29 18.79
N SER A 30 -10.80 24.81 18.41
CA SER A 30 -11.27 24.72 17.02
C SER A 30 -12.11 25.93 16.61
N GLY A 31 -12.13 26.21 15.31
CA GLY A 31 -12.86 27.34 14.75
C GLY A 31 -12.61 27.54 13.26
N VAL A 32 -13.33 28.48 12.66
CA VAL A 32 -13.17 28.82 11.24
C VAL A 32 -12.03 29.82 11.06
N LEU A 33 -11.11 29.51 10.15
CA LEU A 33 -10.10 30.46 9.65
C LEU A 33 -10.15 30.49 8.13
N SER A 34 -9.96 31.67 7.55
CA SER A 34 -9.78 31.77 6.10
C SER A 34 -8.34 31.37 5.78
N LYS A 35 -8.18 30.28 5.03
CA LYS A 35 -6.88 29.75 4.61
C LYS A 35 -6.64 30.10 3.15
N TRP A 36 -5.45 30.61 2.83
CA TRP A 36 -5.04 30.77 1.43
C TRP A 36 -4.82 29.39 0.80
N THR A 37 -5.50 29.13 -0.31
CA THR A 37 -5.39 27.85 -1.04
C THR A 37 -4.54 27.97 -2.29
N ASN A 38 -4.79 28.95 -3.16
CA ASN A 38 -4.04 29.23 -4.39
C ASN A 38 -4.54 30.54 -5.03
N TYR A 39 -3.93 30.99 -6.13
CA TYR A 39 -4.35 32.21 -6.85
C TYR A 39 -5.75 32.13 -7.50
N ILE A 40 -6.28 30.92 -7.70
CA ILE A 40 -7.57 30.70 -8.38
C ILE A 40 -8.74 30.82 -7.39
N HIS A 41 -8.59 30.22 -6.20
CA HIS A 41 -9.62 30.17 -5.16
C HIS A 41 -9.35 31.16 -4.01
N GLY A 42 -8.14 31.71 -3.93
CA GLY A 42 -7.75 32.70 -2.94
C GLY A 42 -7.88 32.22 -1.51
N TRP A 43 -8.44 33.09 -0.66
CA TRP A 43 -8.79 32.78 0.73
C TRP A 43 -10.09 31.99 0.79
N GLN A 44 -10.08 30.91 1.54
CA GLN A 44 -11.24 30.03 1.68
C GLN A 44 -11.43 29.65 3.14
N ASP A 45 -12.67 29.68 3.61
CA ASP A 45 -12.99 29.30 4.98
C ASP A 45 -12.74 27.82 5.18
N ARG A 46 -12.01 27.50 6.25
CA ARG A 46 -11.68 26.14 6.65
C ARG A 46 -11.94 25.99 8.13
N TRP A 47 -12.51 24.84 8.49
CA TRP A 47 -12.62 24.45 9.89
C TRP A 47 -11.25 23.96 10.35
N VAL A 48 -10.63 24.67 11.29
CA VAL A 48 -9.30 24.39 11.81
C VAL A 48 -9.45 23.81 13.22
N VAL A 49 -8.67 22.76 13.50
CA VAL A 49 -8.67 22.05 14.77
C VAL A 49 -7.23 21.92 15.26
N LEU A 50 -6.98 22.39 16.47
CA LEU A 50 -5.75 22.24 17.22
C LEU A 50 -5.95 21.19 18.30
N LYS A 51 -5.22 20.07 18.18
CA LYS A 51 -5.29 18.95 19.12
C LYS A 51 -3.97 18.21 19.16
N ASN A 52 -3.49 17.82 20.35
CA ASN A 52 -2.31 16.97 20.53
C ASN A 52 -1.09 17.44 19.70
N ASN A 53 -0.72 18.72 19.83
CA ASN A 53 0.41 19.34 19.12
C ASN A 53 0.31 19.29 17.57
N THR A 54 -0.91 19.11 17.06
CA THR A 54 -1.21 19.01 15.63
C THR A 54 -2.30 20.00 15.24
N LEU A 55 -2.04 20.80 14.21
CA LEU A 55 -3.01 21.72 13.61
C LEU A 55 -3.54 21.11 12.31
N SER A 56 -4.82 20.77 12.26
CA SER A 56 -5.47 20.16 11.09
C SER A 56 -6.57 21.05 10.56
N TYR A 57 -6.84 21.01 9.25
CA TYR A 57 -7.98 21.72 8.67
C TYR A 57 -8.85 20.83 7.77
N TYR A 58 -10.12 21.20 7.72
CA TYR A 58 -11.20 20.52 7.00
C TYR A 58 -11.93 21.54 6.13
N LYS A 59 -12.68 21.05 5.15
CA LYS A 59 -13.47 21.92 4.27
C LYS A 59 -14.58 22.64 5.04
N SER A 60 -15.21 21.96 6.00
CA SER A 60 -16.18 22.50 6.97
C SER A 60 -16.17 21.64 8.24
N GLN A 61 -16.89 22.08 9.28
CA GLN A 61 -17.05 21.33 10.53
C GLN A 61 -17.75 19.99 10.29
N ASP A 62 -18.82 20.00 9.49
CA ASP A 62 -19.62 18.81 9.17
C ASP A 62 -18.88 17.78 8.31
N GLU A 63 -17.84 18.21 7.57
CA GLU A 63 -17.05 17.32 6.73
C GLU A 63 -15.86 16.66 7.48
N ARG A 64 -15.83 16.70 8.83
CA ARG A 64 -14.76 16.08 9.64
C ARG A 64 -14.64 14.57 9.42
N GLU A 65 -15.76 13.89 9.15
CA GLU A 65 -15.82 12.44 8.93
C GLU A 65 -15.22 11.99 7.59
N TYR A 66 -15.09 12.91 6.62
CA TYR A 66 -14.50 12.63 5.29
C TYR A 66 -12.97 12.78 5.25
N GLY A 67 -12.35 13.05 6.40
CA GLY A 67 -10.89 13.17 6.55
C GLY A 67 -10.36 14.59 6.41
N CYS A 68 -9.19 14.85 7.02
CA CYS A 68 -8.56 16.16 7.00
C CYS A 68 -7.96 16.50 5.63
N ARG A 69 -8.05 17.78 5.22
CA ARG A 69 -7.47 18.29 3.97
C ARG A 69 -5.98 18.65 4.11
N GLY A 70 -5.53 18.86 5.33
CA GLY A 70 -4.12 19.04 5.66
C GLY A 70 -3.91 19.06 7.16
N SER A 71 -2.69 18.73 7.58
CA SER A 71 -2.28 18.65 8.99
C SER A 71 -0.82 19.07 9.15
N LEU A 72 -0.50 19.82 10.20
CA LEU A 72 0.83 20.30 10.56
C LEU A 72 1.16 19.92 12.00
N CYS A 73 2.35 19.35 12.23
CA CYS A 73 2.89 19.13 13.58
C CYS A 73 3.60 20.40 14.07
N LEU A 74 3.26 20.84 15.28
CA LEU A 74 3.70 22.13 15.82
C LEU A 74 5.07 22.10 16.52
N SER A 75 5.69 20.93 16.71
CA SER A 75 6.98 20.78 17.42
C SER A 75 8.11 21.68 16.91
N LYS A 76 8.08 22.08 15.63
CA LYS A 76 9.07 22.99 15.01
C LYS A 76 8.40 24.14 14.24
N ALA A 77 7.14 24.46 14.55
CA ALA A 77 6.42 25.51 13.87
C ALA A 77 6.97 26.89 14.24
N VAL A 78 7.15 27.74 13.24
CA VAL A 78 7.40 29.18 13.41
C VAL A 78 6.11 29.91 13.03
N ILE A 79 5.55 30.63 14.01
CA ILE A 79 4.36 31.44 13.85
C ILE A 79 4.81 32.89 13.63
N THR A 80 4.38 33.47 12.51
CA THR A 80 4.75 34.83 12.11
C THR A 80 3.48 35.65 11.93
N PRO A 81 3.17 36.59 12.84
CA PRO A 81 2.12 37.58 12.61
C PRO A 81 2.46 38.44 11.39
N HIS A 82 1.48 38.76 10.54
CA HIS A 82 1.74 39.59 9.37
C HIS A 82 1.91 41.07 9.75
N GLU A 83 2.95 41.74 9.22
CA GLU A 83 3.32 43.12 9.60
C GLU A 83 2.26 44.17 9.25
N PHE A 84 1.43 43.91 8.23
CA PHE A 84 0.46 44.88 7.69
C PHE A 84 -1.00 44.41 7.69
N ASP A 85 -1.25 43.13 8.03
CA ASP A 85 -2.61 42.57 8.06
C ASP A 85 -2.85 42.05 9.49
N GLU A 86 -3.55 42.87 10.27
CA GLU A 86 -3.79 42.62 11.70
C GLU A 86 -4.63 41.36 11.96
N CYS A 87 -5.23 40.78 10.93
CA CYS A 87 -6.01 39.54 11.04
C CYS A 87 -5.22 38.31 10.56
N ARG A 88 -4.02 38.47 9.99
CA ARG A 88 -3.27 37.37 9.36
C ARG A 88 -2.13 36.85 10.24
N LEU A 89 -2.01 35.52 10.27
CA LEU A 89 -0.89 34.77 10.81
C LEU A 89 -0.39 33.73 9.80
N ASP A 90 0.92 33.56 9.76
CA ASP A 90 1.58 32.59 8.89
C ASP A 90 2.26 31.52 9.75
N ILE A 91 1.98 30.26 9.47
CA ILE A 91 2.54 29.12 10.21
C ILE A 91 3.46 28.35 9.26
N SER A 92 4.75 28.31 9.58
CA SER A 92 5.75 27.61 8.78
C SER A 92 6.35 26.42 9.53
N VAL A 93 6.44 25.26 8.86
CA VAL A 93 7.12 24.06 9.34
C VAL A 93 7.94 23.49 8.20
N ASN A 94 9.26 23.50 8.31
CA ASN A 94 10.18 23.16 7.22
C ASN A 94 9.85 24.00 5.96
N ASP A 95 9.57 23.35 4.82
CA ASP A 95 9.21 24.00 3.55
C ASP A 95 7.70 24.27 3.37
N SER A 96 6.86 23.93 4.37
CA SER A 96 5.40 24.13 4.31
C SER A 96 4.99 25.39 5.05
N VAL A 97 4.31 26.31 4.36
CA VAL A 97 3.77 27.55 4.94
C VAL A 97 2.25 27.58 4.77
N TRP A 98 1.53 27.78 5.87
CA TRP A 98 0.09 28.05 5.87
C TRP A 98 -0.15 29.52 6.17
N TYR A 99 -0.81 30.18 5.23
CA TYR A 99 -1.30 31.54 5.40
C TYR A 99 -2.74 31.46 5.91
N LEU A 100 -2.99 32.00 7.10
CA LEU A 100 -4.29 31.95 7.78
C LEU A 100 -4.73 33.36 8.17
N ARG A 101 -6.03 33.62 8.07
CA ARG A 101 -6.64 34.88 8.46
C ARG A 101 -7.81 34.60 9.41
N ALA A 102 -7.79 35.27 10.56
CA ALA A 102 -8.87 35.26 11.53
C ALA A 102 -9.92 36.33 11.17
N MET A 103 -11.06 36.30 11.87
CA MET A 103 -12.13 37.30 11.67
C MET A 103 -11.71 38.70 12.11
N ASP A 104 -10.92 38.78 13.17
CA ASP A 104 -10.49 40.02 13.80
C ASP A 104 -9.11 39.82 14.49
N PRO A 105 -8.43 40.91 14.88
CA PRO A 105 -7.11 40.83 15.51
C PRO A 105 -7.11 40.10 16.87
N GLU A 106 -8.22 40.14 17.60
CA GLU A 106 -8.35 39.47 18.90
C GLU A 106 -8.39 37.96 18.71
N HIS A 107 -9.21 37.46 17.78
CA HIS A 107 -9.23 36.06 17.36
C HIS A 107 -7.89 35.60 16.81
N ARG A 108 -7.19 36.44 16.03
CA ARG A 108 -5.84 36.11 15.55
C ARG A 108 -4.90 35.84 16.73
N ASN A 109 -4.90 36.72 17.74
CA ASN A 109 -4.05 36.58 18.91
C ASN A 109 -4.44 35.34 19.74
N GLN A 110 -5.75 35.07 19.92
CA GLN A 110 -6.21 33.85 20.58
C GLN A 110 -5.70 32.56 19.90
N TRP A 111 -5.69 32.53 18.56
CA TRP A 111 -5.11 31.41 17.81
C TRP A 111 -3.60 31.31 17.99
N ILE A 112 -2.87 32.43 17.98
CA ILE A 112 -1.42 32.44 18.21
C ILE A 112 -1.10 31.89 19.61
N ASP A 113 -1.75 32.43 20.64
CA ASP A 113 -1.52 32.03 22.04
C ASP A 113 -1.83 30.54 22.24
N SER A 114 -2.93 30.06 21.68
CA SER A 114 -3.33 28.64 21.76
C SER A 114 -2.31 27.73 21.08
N ILE A 115 -1.82 28.12 19.89
CA ILE A 115 -0.82 27.35 19.13
C ILE A 115 0.53 27.33 19.87
N GLU A 116 0.94 28.47 20.44
CA GLU A 116 2.18 28.57 21.21
C GLU A 116 2.13 27.74 22.50
N GLN A 117 0.99 27.75 23.22
CA GLN A 117 0.80 26.91 24.41
C GLN A 117 0.93 25.42 24.09
N HIS A 118 0.26 24.96 23.03
CA HIS A 118 0.31 23.56 22.59
C HIS A 118 1.71 23.14 22.08
N ARG A 119 2.52 24.09 21.61
CA ARG A 119 3.92 23.86 21.22
C ARG A 119 4.84 23.67 22.43
N VAL A 120 4.67 24.46 23.49
CA VAL A 120 5.57 24.47 24.67
C VAL A 120 5.34 23.29 25.62
N GLU A 121 4.09 22.86 25.82
CA GLU A 121 3.75 21.78 26.77
C GLU A 121 4.32 20.40 26.36
N SER A 122 4.78 20.24 25.12
CA SER A 122 5.44 19.01 24.64
C SER A 122 6.94 18.90 25.00
N GLY A 123 7.54 19.94 25.61
CA GLY A 123 8.99 20.04 25.87
C GLY A 123 9.47 19.54 27.24
N TYR A 124 8.60 19.09 28.14
CA TYR A 124 8.98 18.58 29.47
C TYR A 124 8.77 17.07 29.57
N GLY A 125 9.78 16.30 29.16
CA GLY A 125 9.74 14.84 29.22
C GLY A 125 11.12 14.19 29.09
N SER A 126 11.87 14.16 30.19
CA SER A 126 13.02 13.28 30.46
C SER A 126 14.28 13.42 29.58
N GLU A 127 15.03 14.52 29.72
CA GLU A 127 16.49 14.45 29.58
C GLU A 127 17.13 14.24 30.96
N SER A 128 17.52 13.00 31.27
CA SER A 128 18.49 12.74 32.32
C SER A 128 19.53 11.74 31.84
N SER A 129 20.79 12.13 32.01
CA SER A 129 22.00 11.29 31.97
C SER A 129 22.62 11.01 30.59
N LEU A 130 23.60 11.82 30.17
CA LEU A 130 25.03 11.56 30.42
C LEU A 130 25.94 12.46 29.56
N ARG A 131 26.68 13.33 30.26
CA ARG A 131 28.14 13.62 30.12
C ARG A 131 28.66 14.15 28.77
N ARG A 132 29.07 15.43 28.71
CA ARG A 132 30.39 16.03 29.06
C ARG A 132 31.39 16.11 27.88
N HIS A 133 31.62 17.36 27.46
CA HIS A 133 32.84 18.07 26.98
C HIS A 133 32.44 18.90 25.75
N GLY A 134 32.63 20.22 25.63
CA GLY A 134 33.56 21.13 26.29
C GLY A 134 34.49 21.72 25.23
N SER A 135 34.11 22.85 24.62
CA SER A 135 34.95 24.01 24.25
C SER A 135 34.43 24.81 23.04
N MET A 136 34.68 26.13 23.12
CA MET A 136 34.21 27.25 22.31
C MET A 136 34.93 27.44 20.94
N LEU A 137 34.46 28.47 20.19
CA LEU A 137 35.00 29.19 19.00
C LEU A 137 34.29 28.83 17.68
N SER A 138 33.98 29.70 16.72
CA SER A 138 33.95 31.18 16.58
C SER A 138 33.22 31.52 15.26
N LEU A 139 32.83 32.78 15.10
CA LEU A 139 32.26 33.39 13.90
C LEU A 139 33.16 33.26 12.66
N THR A 140 32.59 32.94 11.48
CA THR A 140 32.66 33.70 10.19
C THR A 140 32.14 32.88 8.99
N SER A 141 31.15 33.47 8.31
CA SER A 141 30.95 33.60 6.84
C SER A 141 31.09 32.43 5.85
N ALA A 142 29.97 32.23 5.13
CA ALA A 142 29.81 32.13 3.67
C ALA A 142 30.35 30.92 2.86
N THR A 143 29.52 30.56 1.86
CA THR A 143 29.74 29.71 0.68
C THR A 143 29.77 28.18 0.86
N SER A 144 28.63 27.59 0.50
CA SER A 144 28.45 26.33 -0.25
C SER A 144 29.26 25.11 0.17
N SER A 145 28.59 24.11 0.76
CA SER A 145 28.59 22.72 0.26
C SER A 145 27.76 21.79 1.15
N TYR A 146 26.84 21.07 0.50
CA TYR A 146 26.33 19.73 0.78
C TYR A 146 26.65 19.12 2.15
N SER A 147 25.63 18.86 2.96
CA SER A 147 25.59 17.67 3.83
C SER A 147 24.16 17.31 4.22
N ALA A 148 23.91 16.02 4.05
CA ALA A 148 22.70 15.29 4.39
C ALA A 148 22.40 15.35 5.90
N THR A 149 21.12 15.48 6.23
CA THR A 149 20.58 14.88 7.46
C THR A 149 19.33 14.10 7.10
N SER A 150 19.39 12.82 7.43
CA SER A 150 18.35 11.83 7.28
C SER A 150 17.16 12.15 8.16
N THR A 151 15.96 12.17 7.59
CA THR A 151 14.75 11.75 8.31
C THR A 151 13.92 10.85 7.41
N SER A 152 13.83 9.61 7.87
CA SER A 152 12.92 8.53 7.54
C SER A 152 11.46 8.97 7.31
N SER A 153 10.74 8.10 6.60
CA SER A 153 9.28 7.89 6.61
C SER A 153 8.55 8.26 5.31
N PHE A 154 8.38 7.25 4.46
CA PHE A 154 7.31 7.02 3.49
C PHE A 154 6.33 8.18 3.20
N LYS A 155 6.61 8.98 2.17
CA LYS A 155 5.59 9.65 1.34
C LYS A 155 5.88 9.36 -0.13
N LYS A 156 5.43 8.18 -0.56
CA LYS A 156 5.59 7.66 -1.93
C LYS A 156 4.54 8.35 -2.80
N GLY A 157 4.94 9.28 -3.68
CA GLY A 157 4.14 9.63 -4.87
C GLY A 157 4.01 11.09 -5.29
N HIS A 158 4.21 12.08 -4.42
CA HIS A 158 3.66 13.41 -4.70
C HIS A 158 4.47 14.36 -5.59
N SER A 159 5.79 14.22 -5.76
CA SER A 159 6.56 15.26 -6.49
C SER A 159 6.50 15.19 -8.02
N LEU A 160 6.42 13.99 -8.63
CA LEU A 160 6.42 13.88 -10.10
C LEU A 160 5.06 14.24 -10.71
N GLN A 161 3.97 13.87 -10.03
CA GLN A 161 2.61 14.13 -10.50
C GLN A 161 2.29 15.64 -10.47
N GLU A 162 2.79 16.35 -9.46
CA GLU A 162 2.70 17.82 -9.37
C GLU A 162 3.52 18.48 -10.49
N LYS A 163 4.72 17.97 -10.79
CA LYS A 163 5.56 18.51 -11.88
C LYS A 163 5.00 18.22 -13.27
N LEU A 164 4.32 17.09 -13.46
CA LEU A 164 3.59 16.80 -14.70
C LEU A 164 2.40 17.75 -14.88
N ALA A 165 1.64 18.03 -13.81
CA ALA A 165 0.55 19.00 -13.85
C ALA A 165 1.05 20.43 -14.13
N GLU A 166 2.21 20.82 -13.59
CA GLU A 166 2.88 22.09 -13.93
C GLU A 166 3.26 22.15 -15.42
N MET A 167 3.79 21.07 -15.98
CA MET A 167 4.11 20.98 -17.42
C MET A 167 2.85 21.05 -18.31
N GLU A 168 1.76 20.41 -17.91
CA GLU A 168 0.47 20.52 -18.61
C GLU A 168 -0.03 21.96 -18.61
N THR A 169 0.14 22.67 -17.50
CA THR A 169 -0.22 24.10 -17.40
C THR A 169 0.65 24.95 -18.33
N PHE A 170 1.96 24.70 -18.41
CA PHE A 170 2.84 25.41 -19.34
C PHE A 170 2.53 25.09 -20.80
N ARG A 171 2.17 23.84 -21.12
CA ARG A 171 1.71 23.44 -22.45
C ARG A 171 0.45 24.22 -22.84
N ASP A 172 -0.52 24.32 -21.95
CA ASP A 172 -1.77 25.06 -22.22
C ASP A 172 -1.52 26.55 -22.46
N ILE A 173 -0.58 27.15 -21.73
CA ILE A 173 -0.17 28.54 -21.95
C ILE A 173 0.46 28.68 -23.34
N LEU A 174 1.40 27.81 -23.72
CA LEU A 174 2.03 27.85 -25.04
C LEU A 174 1.02 27.64 -26.17
N CYS A 175 0.07 26.71 -26.03
CA CYS A 175 -0.98 26.49 -27.03
C CYS A 175 -1.84 27.75 -27.22
N ARG A 176 -2.26 28.41 -26.14
CA ARG A 176 -3.04 29.67 -26.23
C ARG A 176 -2.23 30.81 -26.86
N GLN A 177 -0.93 30.89 -26.59
CA GLN A 177 -0.06 31.88 -27.23
C GLN A 177 0.08 31.62 -28.73
N VAL A 178 0.28 30.36 -29.12
CA VAL A 178 0.35 29.96 -30.54
C VAL A 178 -0.96 30.28 -31.26
N ASP A 179 -2.12 29.97 -30.65
CA ASP A 179 -3.43 30.29 -31.21
C ASP A 179 -3.64 31.81 -31.37
N THR A 180 -3.10 32.59 -30.45
CA THR A 180 -3.19 34.07 -30.48
C THR A 180 -2.33 34.64 -31.60
N LEU A 181 -1.10 34.14 -31.78
CA LEU A 181 -0.26 34.51 -32.91
C LEU A 181 -0.87 34.04 -34.25
N GLN A 182 -1.41 32.83 -34.32
CA GLN A 182 -2.02 32.29 -35.54
C GLN A 182 -3.21 33.15 -35.99
N LYS A 183 -4.13 33.47 -35.07
CA LYS A 183 -5.29 34.35 -35.37
C LYS A 183 -4.88 35.72 -35.88
N TYR A 184 -3.75 36.25 -35.40
CA TYR A 184 -3.22 37.51 -35.91
C TYR A 184 -2.70 37.40 -37.34
N PHE A 185 -1.91 36.36 -37.62
CA PHE A 185 -1.38 36.16 -38.97
C PHE A 185 -2.51 35.85 -39.97
N ASP A 186 -3.53 35.10 -39.56
CA ASP A 186 -4.72 34.84 -40.36
C ASP A 186 -5.48 36.15 -40.64
N ALA A 187 -5.68 37.01 -39.63
CA ALA A 187 -6.33 38.31 -39.79
C ALA A 187 -5.52 39.27 -40.69
N CYS A 188 -4.18 39.23 -40.62
CA CYS A 188 -3.32 39.97 -41.53
C CYS A 188 -3.40 39.44 -42.96
N SER A 189 -3.43 38.12 -43.14
CA SER A 189 -3.58 37.48 -44.45
C SER A 189 -4.93 37.84 -45.10
N ASP A 190 -6.02 37.76 -44.33
CA ASP A 190 -7.37 38.10 -44.80
C ASP A 190 -7.51 39.58 -45.19
N ALA A 191 -6.82 40.48 -44.47
CA ALA A 191 -6.80 41.91 -44.79
C ALA A 191 -6.09 42.18 -46.14
N VAL A 192 -5.01 41.45 -46.43
CA VAL A 192 -4.28 41.57 -47.71
C VAL A 192 -5.11 41.01 -48.87
N SER A 193 -5.78 39.87 -48.68
CA SER A 193 -6.63 39.26 -49.72
C SER A 193 -7.90 40.08 -50.03
N LYS A 194 -8.44 40.84 -49.08
CA LYS A 194 -9.59 41.74 -49.32
C LYS A 194 -9.19 43.02 -50.08
N ASP A 195 -7.98 43.52 -49.90
CA ASP A 195 -7.47 44.71 -50.58
C ASP A 195 -7.21 44.46 -52.08
N GLU A 196 -6.81 43.23 -52.46
CA GLU A 196 -6.69 42.82 -53.86
C GLU A 196 -8.06 42.78 -54.58
N LEU A 197 -9.10 42.26 -53.92
CA LEU A 197 -10.46 42.18 -54.48
C LEU A 197 -11.16 43.55 -54.63
N GLN A 198 -10.74 44.55 -53.86
CA GLN A 198 -11.32 45.90 -53.91
C GLN A 198 -10.68 46.77 -55.00
N ARG A 199 -9.42 46.49 -55.35
CA ARG A 199 -8.71 47.16 -56.44
C ARG A 199 -9.23 46.76 -57.83
N ASP A 200 -9.64 45.50 -58.00
CA ASP A 200 -10.24 45.00 -59.25
C ASP A 200 -11.63 45.58 -59.55
N LYS A 201 -12.34 46.13 -58.55
CA LYS A 201 -13.68 46.73 -58.76
C LYS A 201 -13.69 48.21 -59.15
N ILE A 202 -12.55 48.91 -59.08
CA ILE A 202 -12.46 50.37 -59.30
C ILE A 202 -12.07 50.71 -60.76
N VAL A 203 -11.85 49.70 -61.62
CA VAL A 203 -11.38 49.91 -63.00
C VAL A 203 -12.52 49.85 -64.04
N GLU A 204 -13.78 49.67 -63.63
CA GLU A 204 -14.95 49.64 -64.52
C GLU A 204 -16.02 50.64 -64.09
N ASP A 205 -15.75 51.95 -64.22
CA ASP A 205 -16.73 52.98 -64.60
C ASP A 205 -16.07 54.36 -64.50
N ASP A 206 -15.79 54.98 -65.65
CA ASP A 206 -16.32 56.31 -66.02
C ASP A 206 -15.55 56.87 -67.24
N GLU A 207 -16.27 56.88 -68.36
CA GLU A 207 -15.98 57.59 -69.61
C GLU A 207 -16.35 59.09 -69.51
N ASP A 208 -15.74 59.89 -70.40
CA ASP A 208 -16.10 61.25 -70.85
C ASP A 208 -15.91 62.47 -69.90
N ASP A 209 -14.88 63.29 -70.15
CA ASP A 209 -15.01 64.57 -70.88
C ASP A 209 -13.64 65.27 -71.06
N PHE A 210 -13.36 65.78 -72.26
CA PHE A 210 -12.14 66.49 -72.67
C PHE A 210 -12.57 67.85 -73.27
N PRO A 211 -11.78 68.92 -73.13
CA PRO A 211 -11.19 69.42 -74.37
C PRO A 211 -9.73 69.86 -74.29
N THR A 212 -9.13 69.65 -75.45
CA THR A 212 -7.75 69.68 -75.90
C THR A 212 -7.20 71.09 -76.12
N THR A 213 -5.94 71.35 -75.74
CA THR A 213 -4.95 72.02 -76.60
C THR A 213 -3.52 71.61 -76.20
N ARG A 214 -2.89 70.82 -77.07
CA ARG A 214 -1.43 70.58 -77.26
C ARG A 214 -1.07 71.10 -78.67
N PRO A 215 0.19 71.23 -79.14
CA PRO A 215 1.46 70.59 -78.69
C PRO A 215 2.64 71.60 -78.54
N ASP A 216 3.77 71.27 -77.90
CA ASP A 216 4.90 70.52 -78.47
C ASP A 216 5.89 69.96 -77.42
N GLY A 217 6.33 68.71 -77.67
CA GLY A 217 7.45 67.85 -77.16
C GLY A 217 8.05 68.04 -75.76
N GLU A 218 7.92 67.12 -74.78
CA GLU A 218 8.53 65.76 -74.62
C GLU A 218 10.08 65.77 -74.60
N PHE A 219 10.84 65.36 -73.56
CA PHE A 219 10.74 64.26 -72.57
C PHE A 219 11.39 64.63 -71.20
N LEU A 220 10.78 64.23 -70.08
CA LEU A 220 11.25 64.26 -68.66
C LEU A 220 11.52 62.80 -68.19
N HIS A 221 12.56 62.39 -67.44
CA HIS A 221 12.99 62.67 -66.04
C HIS A 221 11.89 62.54 -64.97
N ASN A 222 11.88 61.50 -64.11
CA ASN A 222 12.59 61.52 -62.81
C ASN A 222 12.30 60.28 -61.93
N ASN A 223 13.29 59.93 -61.10
CA ASN A 223 13.37 58.71 -60.29
C ASN A 223 12.80 58.92 -58.87
N HIS A 224 12.12 57.89 -58.33
CA HIS A 224 11.42 57.85 -57.04
C HIS A 224 12.36 57.72 -55.82
N ASN A 225 12.25 58.59 -54.80
CA ASN A 225 12.64 58.24 -53.42
C ASN A 225 12.01 59.13 -52.33
N GLY A 226 10.66 59.11 -52.21
CA GLY A 226 9.94 59.90 -51.19
C GLY A 226 8.66 59.28 -50.64
N SER A 227 8.37 58.00 -50.95
CA SER A 227 7.08 57.38 -50.62
C SER A 227 7.20 56.11 -49.77
N ARG A 228 8.05 56.15 -48.72
CA ARG A 228 8.11 55.06 -47.73
C ARG A 228 7.52 55.42 -46.37
N GLU A 229 7.38 56.71 -46.05
CA GLU A 229 6.84 57.18 -44.76
C GLU A 229 5.31 57.34 -44.76
N LYS A 230 4.66 57.47 -45.93
CA LYS A 230 3.20 57.65 -46.02
C LYS A 230 2.38 56.34 -46.04
N LEU A 231 3.02 55.19 -46.27
CA LEU A 231 2.35 53.88 -46.25
C LEU A 231 2.06 53.38 -44.82
N PHE A 232 2.76 53.92 -43.81
CA PHE A 232 2.52 53.57 -42.40
C PHE A 232 1.43 54.40 -41.70
N GLN A 233 0.95 55.49 -42.33
CA GLN A 233 0.06 56.44 -41.67
C GLN A 233 -1.43 56.30 -42.06
N SER A 234 -1.76 55.38 -42.97
CA SER A 234 -3.15 55.12 -43.42
C SER A 234 -3.78 53.81 -42.90
N LEU A 235 -3.12 53.07 -42.01
CA LEU A 235 -3.69 51.87 -41.37
C LEU A 235 -4.28 52.15 -39.98
N SER A 236 -4.40 53.42 -39.59
CA SER A 236 -5.13 53.79 -38.38
C SER A 236 -6.62 53.94 -38.69
N THR A 237 -7.34 52.82 -38.83
CA THR A 237 -8.74 52.73 -38.40
C THR A 237 -9.19 51.28 -38.17
N LYS A 238 -9.30 50.97 -36.87
CA LYS A 238 -10.45 50.31 -36.21
C LYS A 238 -10.71 48.83 -36.56
N GLY A 239 -10.10 47.94 -35.77
CA GLY A 239 -10.67 46.60 -35.57
C GLY A 239 -9.75 45.47 -35.11
N ILE A 240 -8.44 45.64 -35.07
CA ILE A 240 -7.53 44.57 -34.66
C ILE A 240 -6.81 45.03 -33.40
N ASN A 241 -7.20 44.47 -32.26
CA ASN A 241 -6.54 44.71 -30.97
C ASN A 241 -5.04 44.47 -31.13
N GLY A 242 -4.22 45.50 -30.86
CA GLY A 242 -2.77 45.42 -30.97
C GLY A 242 -2.24 44.36 -30.02
N ILE A 243 -1.73 43.25 -30.56
CA ILE A 243 -1.06 42.23 -29.77
C ILE A 243 0.29 42.80 -29.33
N ASP A 244 0.56 42.78 -28.03
CA ASP A 244 1.86 43.14 -27.48
C ASP A 244 2.87 42.00 -27.77
N PHE A 245 3.42 41.99 -28.98
CA PHE A 245 4.43 41.00 -29.40
C PHE A 245 5.63 40.94 -28.47
N LYS A 246 5.96 42.06 -27.81
CA LYS A 246 7.08 42.11 -26.87
C LYS A 246 6.72 41.40 -25.56
N GLY A 247 5.53 41.66 -25.01
CA GLY A 247 4.99 40.94 -23.86
C GLY A 247 4.79 39.44 -24.12
N GLU A 248 4.28 39.09 -25.30
CA GLU A 248 4.07 37.69 -25.71
C GLU A 248 5.40 36.94 -25.88
N ALA A 249 6.41 37.55 -26.52
CA ALA A 249 7.73 36.95 -26.67
C ALA A 249 8.46 36.75 -25.33
N ILE A 250 8.32 37.69 -24.39
CA ILE A 250 8.86 37.57 -23.03
C ILE A 250 8.18 36.40 -22.30
N THR A 251 6.86 36.30 -22.39
CA THR A 251 6.07 35.25 -21.74
C THR A 251 6.35 33.88 -22.35
N PHE A 252 6.49 33.79 -23.67
CA PHE A 252 6.87 32.55 -24.38
C PHE A 252 8.26 32.06 -23.96
N LYS A 253 9.24 32.98 -23.88
CA LYS A 253 10.59 32.68 -23.41
C LYS A 253 10.59 32.20 -21.95
N ALA A 254 9.83 32.85 -21.07
CA ALA A 254 9.69 32.47 -19.68
C ALA A 254 9.02 31.10 -19.51
N THR A 255 7.95 30.84 -20.27
CA THR A 255 7.21 29.58 -20.24
C THR A 255 8.06 28.42 -20.75
N THR A 256 8.80 28.62 -21.84
CA THR A 256 9.70 27.60 -22.39
C THR A 256 10.86 27.29 -21.42
N ALA A 257 11.42 28.31 -20.77
CA ALA A 257 12.43 28.14 -19.73
C ALA A 257 11.88 27.39 -18.50
N GLY A 258 10.63 27.67 -18.11
CA GLY A 258 9.91 26.96 -17.05
C GLY A 258 9.73 25.47 -17.36
N ILE A 259 9.37 25.12 -18.60
CA ILE A 259 9.26 23.73 -19.04
C ILE A 259 10.61 23.02 -18.95
N LEU A 260 11.69 23.64 -19.45
CA LEU A 260 13.03 23.05 -19.42
C LEU A 260 13.52 22.82 -17.99
N ALA A 261 13.30 23.78 -17.09
CA ALA A 261 13.65 23.64 -15.68
C ALA A 261 12.83 22.52 -14.99
N THR A 262 11.54 22.42 -15.33
CA THR A 262 10.65 21.39 -14.77
C THR A 262 11.02 19.99 -15.26
N LEU A 263 11.35 19.84 -16.55
CA LEU A 263 11.87 18.59 -17.12
C LEU A 263 13.19 18.16 -16.47
N SER A 264 14.12 19.10 -16.28
CA SER A 264 15.38 18.83 -15.57
C SER A 264 15.11 18.32 -14.15
N HIS A 265 14.15 18.93 -13.45
CA HIS A 265 13.78 18.50 -12.11
C HIS A 265 13.09 17.12 -12.09
N CYS A 266 12.25 16.82 -13.08
CA CYS A 266 11.67 15.49 -13.25
C CYS A 266 12.75 14.42 -13.46
N LEU A 267 13.76 14.71 -14.29
CA LEU A 267 14.91 13.82 -14.49
C LEU A 267 15.66 13.59 -13.17
N ASP A 268 15.95 14.64 -12.40
CA ASP A 268 16.61 14.51 -11.10
C ASP A 268 15.79 13.68 -10.10
N LEU A 269 14.46 13.85 -10.09
CA LEU A 269 13.57 13.05 -9.25
C LEU A 269 13.54 11.58 -9.67
N MET A 270 13.57 11.30 -10.98
CA MET A 270 13.63 9.95 -11.51
C MET A 270 14.98 9.29 -11.19
N VAL A 271 16.09 9.99 -11.36
CA VAL A 271 17.44 9.52 -11.02
C VAL A 271 17.57 9.27 -9.51
N LYS A 272 17.11 10.19 -8.66
CA LYS A 272 17.10 9.98 -7.20
C LYS A 272 16.23 8.79 -6.77
N ARG A 273 15.11 8.57 -7.48
CA ARG A 273 14.25 7.41 -7.26
C ARG A 273 14.97 6.13 -7.67
N GLU A 274 15.61 6.11 -8.83
CA GLU A 274 16.41 4.99 -9.31
C GLU A 274 17.56 4.66 -8.36
N ASP A 275 18.35 5.66 -7.94
CA ASP A 275 19.41 5.50 -6.92
C ASP A 275 18.86 4.99 -5.59
N SER A 276 17.69 5.48 -5.15
CA SER A 276 17.05 5.00 -3.93
C SER A 276 16.59 3.54 -4.06
N TRP A 277 16.11 3.13 -5.22
CA TRP A 277 15.74 1.74 -5.48
C TRP A 277 16.98 0.88 -5.56
N GLN A 278 18.04 1.33 -6.24
CA GLN A 278 19.32 0.64 -6.34
C GLN A 278 19.92 0.42 -4.95
N ARG A 279 19.99 1.44 -4.10
CA ARG A 279 20.46 1.31 -2.70
C ARG A 279 19.60 0.39 -1.83
N ARG A 280 18.30 0.31 -2.09
CA ARG A 280 17.41 -0.66 -1.41
C ARG A 280 17.68 -2.06 -1.93
N LEU A 281 17.86 -2.21 -3.22
CA LEU A 281 18.21 -3.47 -3.86
C LEU A 281 19.57 -3.98 -3.39
N ASP A 282 20.55 -3.10 -3.19
CA ASP A 282 21.86 -3.43 -2.63
C ASP A 282 21.76 -3.82 -1.14
N LYS A 283 20.82 -3.24 -0.38
CA LYS A 283 20.54 -3.57 1.02
C LYS A 283 19.65 -4.80 1.23
N GLU A 284 18.75 -5.09 0.31
CA GLU A 284 17.75 -6.17 0.41
C GLU A 284 18.10 -7.38 -0.48
N GLY A 285 19.07 -7.25 -1.38
CA GLY A 285 19.55 -8.30 -2.27
C GLY A 285 20.72 -9.11 -1.69
N PRO A 286 21.37 -9.97 -2.50
CA PRO A 286 22.47 -10.84 -2.09
C PRO A 286 23.73 -10.11 -1.59
N ASN A 287 23.74 -8.77 -1.59
CA ASN A 287 24.84 -7.90 -1.17
C ASN A 287 24.58 -7.16 0.16
N SER A 288 23.55 -7.56 0.93
CA SER A 288 23.27 -6.98 2.25
C SER A 288 24.50 -7.04 3.16
N LEU A 289 24.83 -5.91 3.80
CA LEU A 289 25.99 -5.75 4.71
C LEU A 289 25.69 -6.13 6.17
N ILE A 290 24.47 -6.60 6.48
CA ILE A 290 24.19 -7.18 7.81
C ILE A 290 24.90 -8.53 7.85
N ASN A 291 25.73 -8.74 8.89
CA ASN A 291 26.40 -10.02 9.07
C ASN A 291 25.34 -11.13 9.32
N GLU A 292 25.64 -12.36 8.91
CA GLU A 292 24.65 -13.45 8.97
C GLU A 292 24.12 -13.65 10.41
N ASP A 293 24.98 -13.49 11.42
CA ASP A 293 24.65 -13.71 12.84
C ASP A 293 23.62 -12.71 13.39
N GLU A 294 23.84 -11.41 13.20
CA GLU A 294 22.93 -10.32 13.62
C GLU A 294 21.58 -10.41 12.88
N PHE A 295 21.62 -10.93 11.66
CA PHE A 295 20.43 -11.22 10.89
C PHE A 295 19.65 -12.41 11.48
N PHE A 296 20.32 -13.51 11.86
CA PHE A 296 19.68 -14.66 12.53
C PHE A 296 19.06 -14.27 13.87
N ASP A 297 19.79 -13.50 14.69
CA ASP A 297 19.28 -12.98 15.97
C ASP A 297 17.99 -12.16 15.78
N ALA A 298 17.92 -11.34 14.73
CA ALA A 298 16.75 -10.54 14.42
C ALA A 298 15.55 -11.40 13.97
N VAL A 299 15.79 -12.45 13.17
CA VAL A 299 14.76 -13.40 12.73
C VAL A 299 14.23 -14.20 13.91
N GLU A 300 15.11 -14.78 14.72
CA GLU A 300 14.72 -15.52 15.92
C GLU A 300 13.95 -14.64 16.90
N ALA A 301 14.44 -13.43 17.20
CA ALA A 301 13.74 -12.51 18.10
C ALA A 301 12.38 -12.04 17.56
N ALA A 302 12.24 -11.87 16.24
CA ALA A 302 10.95 -11.54 15.62
C ALA A 302 9.95 -12.68 15.79
N LEU A 303 10.44 -13.89 15.58
CA LEU A 303 9.64 -15.07 15.70
C LEU A 303 9.28 -15.41 17.17
N ASP A 304 10.16 -15.17 18.14
CA ASP A 304 9.87 -15.32 19.58
C ASP A 304 8.84 -14.30 20.07
N ARG A 305 8.86 -13.07 19.52
CA ARG A 305 7.81 -12.08 19.77
C ARG A 305 6.46 -12.56 19.27
N GLN A 306 6.44 -13.21 18.10
CA GLN A 306 5.23 -13.78 17.53
C GLN A 306 4.66 -14.88 18.43
N ASP A 307 5.50 -15.80 18.93
CA ASP A 307 5.08 -16.85 19.86
C ASP A 307 4.43 -16.29 21.13
N LYS A 308 5.00 -15.22 21.70
CA LYS A 308 4.45 -14.54 22.89
C LYS A 308 3.08 -13.89 22.62
N ILE A 309 2.89 -13.32 21.44
CA ILE A 309 1.60 -12.73 21.04
C ILE A 309 0.57 -13.85 20.87
N GLU A 310 0.94 -14.97 20.24
CA GLU A 310 0.07 -16.12 20.05
C GLU A 310 -0.39 -16.75 21.36
N GLU A 311 0.52 -16.93 22.32
CA GLU A 311 0.19 -17.45 23.66
C GLU A 311 -0.81 -16.54 24.39
N GLN A 312 -0.66 -15.22 24.27
CA GLN A 312 -1.58 -14.24 24.86
C GLN A 312 -2.98 -14.32 24.23
N THR A 313 -3.04 -14.35 22.89
CA THR A 313 -4.32 -14.41 22.15
C THR A 313 -5.05 -15.74 22.35
N GLN A 314 -4.33 -16.85 22.50
CA GLN A 314 -4.93 -18.17 22.70
C GLN A 314 -5.57 -18.34 24.08
N THR A 315 -5.04 -17.63 25.09
CA THR A 315 -5.63 -17.58 26.43
C THR A 315 -6.99 -16.84 26.42
N GLU A 316 -7.23 -15.97 25.44
CA GLU A 316 -8.45 -15.16 25.31
C GLU A 316 -9.55 -15.84 24.47
N LYS A 317 -9.20 -16.73 23.53
CA LYS A 317 -10.14 -17.35 22.57
C LYS A 317 -10.89 -18.59 23.11
N SER A 318 -10.88 -18.88 24.41
CA SER A 318 -11.55 -20.06 25.02
C SER A 318 -13.08 -19.99 25.14
N ARG A 319 -13.78 -19.20 24.32
CA ARG A 319 -15.26 -19.15 24.30
C ARG A 319 -15.77 -18.84 22.89
N ILE A 320 -16.18 -19.88 22.17
CA ILE A 320 -17.43 -20.00 21.39
C ILE A 320 -17.34 -21.32 20.61
N GLN A 321 -18.25 -22.25 20.92
CA GLN A 321 -18.37 -23.53 20.23
C GLN A 321 -19.43 -23.37 19.14
N ARG A 322 -19.04 -23.49 17.86
CA ARG A 322 -19.99 -23.64 16.75
C ARG A 322 -19.77 -25.01 16.11
N LEU A 323 -20.84 -25.78 16.02
CA LEU A 323 -20.86 -27.12 15.45
C LEU A 323 -21.41 -27.04 14.03
N SER A 324 -20.62 -27.37 13.04
CA SER A 324 -21.07 -27.69 11.69
C SER A 324 -21.43 -29.19 11.63
N PRO A 325 -22.59 -29.58 11.05
CA PRO A 325 -22.92 -30.99 10.82
C PRO A 325 -21.97 -31.59 9.78
N MET A 326 -21.41 -32.76 10.08
CA MET A 326 -20.43 -33.47 9.25
C MET A 326 -21.10 -34.28 8.12
N PRO A 327 -20.56 -34.26 6.88
CA PRO A 327 -21.04 -35.09 5.77
C PRO A 327 -20.81 -36.61 5.99
N SER A 328 -21.62 -37.44 5.34
CA SER A 328 -21.52 -38.91 5.41
C SER A 328 -20.31 -39.47 4.64
N LEU A 329 -19.74 -40.58 5.14
CA LEU A 329 -18.55 -41.30 4.64
C LEU A 329 -18.51 -41.52 3.12
N ASP A 330 -19.66 -41.80 2.50
CA ASP A 330 -19.77 -42.13 1.07
C ASP A 330 -19.47 -40.95 0.12
N ALA A 331 -19.44 -39.71 0.62
CA ALA A 331 -19.17 -38.53 -0.20
C ALA A 331 -17.69 -38.37 -0.59
N TYR A 332 -16.77 -39.00 0.13
CA TYR A 332 -15.32 -38.76 0.01
C TYR A 332 -14.59 -39.71 -0.95
N SER A 333 -15.25 -40.78 -1.39
CA SER A 333 -14.67 -41.81 -2.29
C SER A 333 -15.13 -41.69 -3.74
N VAL A 334 -16.08 -40.81 -4.06
CA VAL A 334 -16.61 -40.65 -5.42
C VAL A 334 -15.79 -39.62 -6.21
N MET A 335 -15.42 -39.94 -7.45
CA MET A 335 -14.82 -38.99 -8.37
C MET A 335 -15.79 -37.82 -8.62
N GLY A 336 -15.35 -36.60 -8.30
CA GLY A 336 -16.15 -35.40 -8.55
C GLY A 336 -16.33 -35.14 -10.06
N THR A 337 -17.40 -34.45 -10.44
CA THR A 337 -17.67 -34.03 -11.82
C THR A 337 -17.21 -32.60 -12.13
N HIS A 338 -16.40 -32.00 -11.25
CA HIS A 338 -15.96 -30.61 -11.37
C HIS A 338 -14.76 -30.44 -12.30
N ARG A 339 -14.50 -29.22 -12.79
CA ARG A 339 -13.43 -28.90 -13.76
C ARG A 339 -12.01 -29.34 -13.36
N PHE A 340 -11.74 -29.48 -12.06
CA PHE A 340 -10.44 -29.93 -11.55
C PHE A 340 -10.38 -31.44 -11.20
N ALA A 341 -11.39 -32.25 -11.56
CA ALA A 341 -11.52 -33.62 -11.04
C ALA A 341 -10.33 -34.51 -11.42
N GLU A 342 -9.96 -34.50 -12.70
CA GLU A 342 -8.79 -35.22 -13.20
C GLU A 342 -7.50 -34.76 -12.52
N LYS A 343 -7.37 -33.45 -12.28
CA LYS A 343 -6.19 -32.90 -11.61
C LYS A 343 -6.12 -33.33 -10.14
N VAL A 344 -7.25 -33.35 -9.43
CA VAL A 344 -7.29 -33.87 -8.05
C VAL A 344 -6.85 -35.33 -8.03
N GLU A 345 -7.34 -36.15 -8.95
CA GLU A 345 -6.98 -37.56 -9.03
C GLU A 345 -5.48 -37.77 -9.30
N GLU A 346 -4.92 -37.02 -10.26
CA GLU A 346 -3.49 -37.03 -10.56
C GLU A 346 -2.64 -36.70 -9.31
N MET A 347 -3.02 -35.67 -8.57
CA MET A 347 -2.29 -35.24 -7.37
C MET A 347 -2.41 -36.26 -6.24
N VAL A 348 -3.61 -36.81 -6.00
CA VAL A 348 -3.85 -37.85 -4.99
C VAL A 348 -3.02 -39.10 -5.31
N GLN A 349 -3.08 -39.58 -6.56
CA GLN A 349 -2.34 -40.77 -6.99
C GLN A 349 -0.82 -40.57 -6.91
N SER A 350 -0.33 -39.37 -7.26
CA SER A 350 1.08 -39.02 -7.11
C SER A 350 1.53 -39.09 -5.65
N HIS A 351 0.76 -38.54 -4.72
CA HIS A 351 1.06 -38.63 -3.30
C HIS A 351 1.02 -40.06 -2.76
N MET A 352 0.02 -40.85 -3.14
CA MET A 352 -0.07 -42.26 -2.75
C MET A 352 1.14 -43.08 -3.26
N THR A 353 1.63 -42.78 -4.46
CA THR A 353 2.75 -43.51 -5.08
C THR A 353 4.11 -43.14 -4.48
N TYR A 354 4.35 -41.85 -4.24
CA TYR A 354 5.69 -41.35 -3.92
C TYR A 354 5.85 -40.87 -2.48
N SER A 355 4.80 -40.33 -1.87
CA SER A 355 4.92 -39.65 -0.56
C SER A 355 4.93 -40.62 0.63
N LEU A 356 4.42 -41.84 0.48
CA LEU A 356 4.42 -42.86 1.54
C LEU A 356 5.72 -43.66 1.66
N GLN A 357 6.63 -43.57 0.68
CA GLN A 357 7.90 -44.32 0.67
C GLN A 357 8.77 -43.95 1.89
N ASP A 358 9.33 -44.93 2.60
CA ASP A 358 10.17 -44.63 3.76
C ASP A 358 11.43 -43.83 3.36
N VAL A 359 11.76 -42.83 4.16
CA VAL A 359 12.90 -41.94 3.96
C VAL A 359 13.97 -42.09 5.05
N GLY A 360 13.73 -42.89 6.10
CA GLY A 360 14.67 -43.04 7.20
C GLY A 360 16.03 -43.65 6.80
N GLY A 361 16.08 -44.40 5.71
CA GLY A 361 17.30 -44.97 5.13
C GLY A 361 17.80 -44.29 3.85
N ASP A 362 17.13 -43.26 3.36
CA ASP A 362 17.52 -42.57 2.13
C ASP A 362 18.51 -41.45 2.44
N ALA A 363 19.76 -41.59 1.97
CA ALA A 363 20.83 -40.63 2.19
C ALA A 363 20.54 -39.23 1.60
N ASN A 364 19.56 -39.11 0.70
CA ASN A 364 19.15 -37.83 0.14
C ASN A 364 18.24 -37.03 1.08
N TRP A 365 17.71 -37.64 2.13
CA TRP A 365 16.87 -36.99 3.13
C TRP A 365 17.65 -36.75 4.42
N GLN A 366 17.64 -35.51 4.89
CA GLN A 366 18.27 -35.10 6.13
C GLN A 366 17.21 -35.04 7.23
N LEU A 367 17.40 -35.78 8.31
CA LEU A 367 16.58 -35.64 9.52
C LEU A 367 16.93 -34.31 10.21
N VAL A 368 15.97 -33.38 10.22
CA VAL A 368 16.17 -32.03 10.79
C VAL A 368 15.71 -31.92 12.24
N VAL A 369 14.66 -32.65 12.61
CA VAL A 369 14.06 -32.65 13.96
C VAL A 369 13.49 -34.05 14.26
N GLU A 370 13.72 -34.53 15.48
CA GLU A 370 13.11 -35.74 16.03
C GLU A 370 12.62 -35.45 17.45
N GLU A 371 11.30 -35.54 17.66
CA GLU A 371 10.64 -35.33 18.94
C GLU A 371 9.64 -36.46 19.22
N GLY A 372 10.05 -37.44 20.02
CA GLY A 372 9.24 -38.63 20.30
C GLY A 372 8.93 -39.40 19.02
N GLU A 373 7.64 -39.53 18.70
CA GLU A 373 7.17 -40.19 17.46
C GLU A 373 7.18 -39.25 16.24
N MET A 374 7.49 -37.96 16.40
CA MET A 374 7.55 -37.00 15.30
C MET A 374 8.96 -36.96 14.72
N LYS A 375 9.08 -37.16 13.40
CA LYS A 375 10.34 -37.04 12.66
C LYS A 375 10.12 -36.13 11.46
N VAL A 376 10.98 -35.13 11.30
CA VAL A 376 10.90 -34.16 10.20
C VAL A 376 12.16 -34.27 9.37
N TYR A 377 11.98 -34.50 8.07
CA TYR A 377 13.03 -34.68 7.07
C TYR A 377 12.96 -33.57 6.03
N ARG A 378 14.13 -33.18 5.52
CA ARG A 378 14.27 -32.20 4.44
C ARG A 378 15.27 -32.72 3.40
N ARG A 379 15.02 -32.42 2.14
CA ARG A 379 16.03 -32.55 1.07
C ARG A 379 16.38 -31.16 0.58
N GLU A 380 17.66 -30.81 0.53
CA GLU A 380 18.09 -29.50 0.03
C GLU A 380 18.04 -29.49 -1.50
N VAL A 381 17.23 -28.58 -2.06
CA VAL A 381 17.04 -28.42 -3.50
C VAL A 381 16.94 -26.92 -3.81
N GLU A 382 17.80 -26.45 -4.69
CA GLU A 382 17.77 -25.09 -5.20
C GLU A 382 17.70 -25.10 -6.73
N GLU A 383 16.73 -24.38 -7.29
CA GLU A 383 16.57 -24.23 -8.73
C GLU A 383 16.62 -22.73 -9.08
N ASN A 384 17.57 -22.32 -9.91
CA ASN A 384 17.79 -20.91 -10.28
C ASN A 384 17.95 -19.97 -9.07
N GLY A 385 18.58 -20.44 -7.99
CA GLY A 385 18.76 -19.69 -6.73
C GLY A 385 17.48 -19.56 -5.89
N ILE A 386 16.42 -20.30 -6.23
CA ILE A 386 15.18 -20.40 -5.45
C ILE A 386 15.21 -21.72 -4.67
N VAL A 387 15.03 -21.64 -3.36
CA VAL A 387 14.92 -22.82 -2.49
C VAL A 387 13.58 -23.51 -2.70
N LEU A 388 13.64 -24.80 -3.02
CA LEU A 388 12.49 -25.69 -3.24
C LEU A 388 12.49 -26.89 -2.29
N ASP A 389 13.30 -26.84 -1.23
CA ASP A 389 13.56 -27.92 -0.29
C ASP A 389 12.30 -28.76 0.02
N PRO A 390 12.18 -29.98 -0.53
CA PRO A 390 11.08 -30.88 -0.19
C PRO A 390 11.13 -31.23 1.29
N LEU A 391 9.99 -31.11 1.95
CA LEU A 391 9.83 -31.52 3.34
C LEU A 391 8.92 -32.74 3.41
N LYS A 392 9.34 -33.71 4.23
CA LYS A 392 8.51 -34.83 4.66
C LYS A 392 8.60 -35.01 6.16
N ALA A 393 7.47 -35.14 6.84
CA ALA A 393 7.40 -35.47 8.25
C ALA A 393 6.55 -36.71 8.47
N THR A 394 6.93 -37.51 9.46
CA THR A 394 6.15 -38.64 9.96
C THR A 394 5.80 -38.40 11.42
N HIS A 395 4.61 -38.82 11.81
CA HIS A 395 4.17 -38.72 13.20
C HIS A 395 3.18 -39.85 13.55
N ALA A 396 3.12 -40.27 14.80
CA ALA A 396 2.18 -41.26 15.29
C ALA A 396 1.39 -40.69 16.47
N VAL A 397 0.08 -40.51 16.29
CA VAL A 397 -0.80 -39.81 17.24
C VAL A 397 -1.84 -40.78 17.79
N LYS A 398 -1.83 -41.00 19.11
CA LYS A 398 -2.77 -41.89 19.79
C LYS A 398 -4.14 -41.23 19.96
N GLY A 399 -5.21 -42.03 19.96
CA GLY A 399 -6.54 -41.55 20.34
C GLY A 399 -7.34 -40.84 19.27
N VAL A 400 -6.82 -40.76 18.04
CA VAL A 400 -7.48 -40.13 16.88
C VAL A 400 -7.39 -41.04 15.66
N THR A 401 -8.34 -40.90 14.74
CA THR A 401 -8.31 -41.60 13.44
C THR A 401 -7.75 -40.70 12.34
N GLY A 402 -7.35 -41.30 11.22
CA GLY A 402 -6.97 -40.55 10.02
C GLY A 402 -8.12 -39.73 9.44
N HIS A 403 -9.37 -40.20 9.56
CA HIS A 403 -10.54 -39.43 9.15
C HIS A 403 -10.67 -38.14 9.98
N GLU A 404 -10.59 -38.24 11.31
CA GLU A 404 -10.66 -37.08 12.20
C GLU A 404 -9.53 -36.08 11.88
N VAL A 405 -8.30 -36.56 11.74
CA VAL A 405 -7.14 -35.70 11.42
C VAL A 405 -7.31 -34.99 10.08
N CYS A 406 -7.66 -35.71 9.02
CA CYS A 406 -7.88 -35.11 7.70
C CYS A 406 -9.06 -34.14 7.70
N HIS A 407 -10.14 -34.44 8.43
CA HIS A 407 -11.28 -33.53 8.55
C HIS A 407 -10.86 -32.19 9.15
N TYR A 408 -10.25 -32.18 10.34
CA TYR A 408 -9.84 -30.92 11.01
C TYR A 408 -8.76 -30.15 10.25
N PHE A 409 -7.97 -30.81 9.40
CA PHE A 409 -7.00 -30.15 8.52
C PHE A 409 -7.66 -29.48 7.31
N TRP A 410 -8.69 -30.12 6.75
CA TRP A 410 -9.41 -29.66 5.56
C TRP A 410 -10.45 -28.57 5.88
N ASP A 411 -11.13 -28.69 7.02
CA ASP A 411 -12.22 -27.81 7.43
C ASP A 411 -11.73 -26.37 7.68
N THR A 412 -12.28 -25.42 6.92
CA THR A 412 -11.92 -24.00 7.00
C THR A 412 -12.52 -23.31 8.22
N ASP A 413 -13.64 -23.82 8.77
CA ASP A 413 -14.35 -23.18 9.88
C ASP A 413 -13.54 -23.26 11.19
N VAL A 414 -12.68 -24.26 11.30
CA VAL A 414 -11.83 -24.53 12.47
C VAL A 414 -10.37 -24.11 12.26
N ARG A 415 -10.06 -23.51 11.10
CA ARG A 415 -8.66 -23.25 10.71
C ARG A 415 -7.94 -22.32 11.69
N ASN A 416 -8.61 -21.24 12.09
CA ASN A 416 -8.06 -20.22 12.98
C ASN A 416 -7.84 -20.70 14.43
N ASP A 417 -8.37 -21.87 14.80
CA ASP A 417 -8.12 -22.44 16.14
C ASP A 417 -6.68 -22.97 16.25
N TRP A 418 -6.13 -23.51 15.16
CA TRP A 418 -4.82 -24.16 15.15
C TRP A 418 -3.79 -23.47 14.25
N GLU A 419 -4.20 -22.74 13.22
CA GLU A 419 -3.33 -21.89 12.40
C GLU A 419 -3.20 -20.52 13.07
N SER A 420 -1.97 -20.06 13.29
CA SER A 420 -1.71 -18.74 13.87
C SER A 420 -2.13 -17.64 12.89
N GLU A 421 -3.23 -16.93 13.21
CA GLU A 421 -3.87 -15.83 12.46
C GLU A 421 -3.47 -15.71 10.98
N CYS A 422 -4.21 -16.45 10.13
CA CYS A 422 -4.21 -16.32 8.67
C CYS A 422 -5.03 -15.07 8.20
N GLU A 423 -5.13 -14.02 9.02
CA GLU A 423 -5.95 -12.85 8.68
C GLU A 423 -5.19 -11.85 7.81
N GLN A 424 -5.41 -11.95 6.49
CA GLN A 424 -5.17 -10.90 5.47
C GLN A 424 -3.73 -10.37 5.31
N HIS A 425 -2.81 -10.83 6.16
CA HIS A 425 -1.41 -10.45 6.20
C HIS A 425 -0.60 -11.72 6.42
N THR A 426 -0.49 -12.56 5.38
CA THR A 426 0.53 -13.60 5.34
C THR A 426 1.86 -13.05 5.85
N HIS A 427 2.36 -13.65 6.93
CA HIS A 427 3.47 -13.11 7.70
C HIS A 427 4.69 -12.86 6.79
N ARG A 428 5.18 -11.62 6.77
CA ARG A 428 6.35 -11.27 5.96
C ARG A 428 7.59 -11.87 6.59
N VAL A 429 8.15 -12.89 5.95
CA VAL A 429 9.48 -13.41 6.30
C VAL A 429 10.54 -12.43 5.76
N TRP A 430 10.99 -11.53 6.62
CA TRP A 430 12.01 -10.52 6.28
C TRP A 430 13.35 -11.22 5.95
N PRO A 431 14.12 -10.77 4.93
CA PRO A 431 13.97 -9.56 4.11
C PRO A 431 12.97 -9.68 2.95
N ALA A 432 12.53 -10.88 2.65
CA ALA A 432 11.82 -11.17 1.43
C ALA A 432 10.38 -10.60 1.44
N SER A 433 9.82 -10.43 0.23
CA SER A 433 8.45 -9.90 0.06
C SER A 433 7.39 -10.78 0.72
N GLN A 434 6.23 -10.23 1.01
CA GLN A 434 5.10 -11.02 1.49
C GLN A 434 4.68 -12.06 0.43
N ARG A 435 4.24 -13.26 0.86
CA ARG A 435 3.75 -14.30 -0.06
C ARG A 435 2.26 -14.46 0.06
N ASP A 436 1.54 -14.58 -1.04
CA ASP A 436 0.18 -15.10 -1.02
C ASP A 436 0.15 -16.51 -1.66
N VAL A 437 -0.90 -17.27 -1.37
CA VAL A 437 -1.09 -18.60 -1.95
C VAL A 437 -2.54 -18.77 -2.39
N LEU A 438 -2.71 -19.35 -3.57
CA LEU A 438 -3.99 -19.79 -4.09
C LEU A 438 -3.89 -21.29 -4.35
N TYR A 439 -4.78 -22.08 -3.76
CA TYR A 439 -4.75 -23.53 -3.85
C TYR A 439 -6.14 -24.13 -3.83
N LEU A 440 -6.24 -25.33 -4.39
CA LEU A 440 -7.38 -26.22 -4.24
C LEU A 440 -7.10 -27.16 -3.08
N SER A 441 -8.06 -27.30 -2.16
CA SER A 441 -8.00 -28.24 -1.03
C SER A 441 -9.00 -29.37 -1.23
N ALA A 442 -8.52 -30.60 -1.35
CA ALA A 442 -9.35 -31.79 -1.55
C ALA A 442 -9.07 -32.84 -0.48
N ILE A 443 -10.14 -33.35 0.14
CA ILE A 443 -10.12 -34.50 1.03
C ILE A 443 -10.62 -35.76 0.30
N ARG A 444 -9.96 -36.89 0.50
CA ARG A 444 -10.26 -38.19 -0.12
C ARG A 444 -10.03 -39.34 0.85
N LYS A 445 -10.86 -40.38 0.71
CA LYS A 445 -10.65 -41.70 1.31
C LYS A 445 -10.22 -42.67 0.21
N ILE A 446 -9.02 -43.22 0.33
CA ILE A 446 -8.50 -44.28 -0.54
C ILE A 446 -8.70 -45.61 0.19
N ILE A 447 -9.48 -46.50 -0.43
CA ILE A 447 -9.73 -47.84 0.08
C ILE A 447 -8.54 -48.72 -0.24
N ALA A 448 -8.09 -49.51 0.74
CA ALA A 448 -6.99 -50.43 0.52
C ALA A 448 -7.37 -51.53 -0.50
N ASN A 449 -6.43 -51.89 -1.38
CA ASN A 449 -6.63 -52.96 -2.36
C ASN A 449 -6.61 -54.36 -1.72
N ASN A 450 -6.12 -54.48 -0.48
CA ASN A 450 -5.96 -55.72 0.27
C ASN A 450 -6.46 -55.53 1.70
N GLU A 451 -7.08 -56.55 2.29
CA GLU A 451 -7.62 -56.52 3.66
C GLU A 451 -6.54 -56.31 4.74
N ASN A 452 -5.27 -56.57 4.40
CA ASN A 452 -4.14 -56.39 5.32
C ASN A 452 -3.64 -54.93 5.42
N ASP A 453 -3.99 -54.08 4.45
CA ASP A 453 -3.53 -52.69 4.42
C ASP A 453 -4.63 -51.77 4.95
N PRO A 454 -4.30 -50.75 5.77
CA PRO A 454 -5.31 -49.83 6.28
C PRO A 454 -5.79 -48.87 5.17
N ASP A 455 -7.09 -48.56 5.20
CA ASP A 455 -7.64 -47.43 4.44
C ASP A 455 -6.84 -46.15 4.74
N THR A 456 -6.66 -45.33 3.71
CA THR A 456 -5.85 -44.11 3.79
C THR A 456 -6.74 -42.89 3.59
N TRP A 457 -6.72 -41.97 4.55
CA TRP A 457 -7.30 -40.65 4.42
C TRP A 457 -6.24 -39.66 3.95
N LEU A 458 -6.60 -38.80 3.01
CA LEU A 458 -5.67 -37.86 2.41
C LEU A 458 -6.33 -36.51 2.19
N VAL A 459 -5.63 -35.44 2.59
CA VAL A 459 -5.92 -34.06 2.17
C VAL A 459 -4.78 -33.57 1.31
N CYS A 460 -5.09 -33.08 0.11
CA CYS A 460 -4.12 -32.47 -0.80
C CYS A 460 -4.46 -30.99 -1.00
N ASN A 461 -3.47 -30.14 -0.77
CA ASN A 461 -3.51 -28.70 -0.99
C ASN A 461 -2.49 -28.35 -2.07
N PHE A 462 -2.94 -28.08 -3.29
CA PHE A 462 -2.06 -27.79 -4.41
C PHE A 462 -2.48 -26.53 -5.15
N SER A 463 -1.49 -25.76 -5.62
CA SER A 463 -1.75 -24.49 -6.29
C SER A 463 -2.48 -24.67 -7.62
N VAL A 464 -3.47 -23.81 -7.84
CA VAL A 464 -4.25 -23.73 -9.08
C VAL A 464 -4.42 -22.27 -9.49
N ASP A 465 -4.71 -22.03 -10.75
CA ASP A 465 -5.12 -20.71 -11.23
C ASP A 465 -6.64 -20.55 -11.13
N HIS A 466 -7.10 -19.32 -10.88
CA HIS A 466 -8.52 -18.98 -10.80
C HIS A 466 -8.74 -17.53 -11.24
N ASP A 467 -9.68 -17.29 -12.15
CA ASP A 467 -9.92 -15.97 -12.75
C ASP A 467 -10.26 -14.89 -11.71
N ASN A 468 -11.02 -15.26 -10.66
CA ASN A 468 -11.37 -14.35 -9.56
C ASN A 468 -10.21 -14.05 -8.59
N ALA A 469 -9.04 -14.68 -8.74
CA ALA A 469 -7.92 -14.41 -7.86
C ALA A 469 -7.24 -13.09 -8.24
N GLN A 470 -7.34 -12.10 -7.37
CA GLN A 470 -6.73 -10.79 -7.60
C GLN A 470 -5.21 -10.88 -7.58
N VAL A 471 -4.56 -10.22 -8.55
CA VAL A 471 -3.11 -10.04 -8.56
C VAL A 471 -2.76 -8.92 -7.59
N ASN A 472 -2.17 -9.26 -6.44
CA ASN A 472 -1.75 -8.29 -5.45
C ASN A 472 -0.30 -7.87 -5.68
N SER A 473 -0.07 -6.62 -6.10
CA SER A 473 1.28 -6.05 -6.32
C SER A 473 2.17 -6.00 -5.07
N ARG A 474 1.61 -6.25 -3.87
CA ARG A 474 2.35 -6.28 -2.60
C ARG A 474 2.82 -7.70 -2.22
N CYS A 475 2.32 -8.74 -2.88
CA CYS A 475 2.63 -10.13 -2.58
C CYS A 475 3.26 -10.84 -3.79
N VAL A 476 4.14 -11.80 -3.51
CA VAL A 476 4.65 -12.76 -4.50
C VAL A 476 3.85 -14.04 -4.36
N ARG A 477 3.29 -14.56 -5.46
CA ARG A 477 2.49 -15.79 -5.45
C ARG A 477 3.37 -17.01 -5.24
N ALA A 478 3.28 -17.63 -4.07
CA ALA A 478 3.89 -18.92 -3.81
C ALA A 478 3.07 -20.04 -4.50
N LYS A 479 3.76 -21.11 -4.89
CA LYS A 479 3.12 -22.34 -5.36
C LYS A 479 3.37 -23.45 -4.35
N ILE A 480 2.33 -24.15 -3.98
CA ILE A 480 2.39 -25.24 -2.99
C ILE A 480 1.92 -26.55 -3.60
N ASN A 481 2.48 -27.63 -3.08
CA ASN A 481 1.93 -28.97 -3.19
C ASN A 481 2.15 -29.69 -1.85
N ILE A 482 1.09 -29.72 -1.03
CA ILE A 482 1.10 -30.22 0.34
C ILE A 482 0.12 -31.38 0.44
N ALA A 483 0.50 -32.44 1.16
CA ALA A 483 -0.43 -33.50 1.51
C ALA A 483 -0.31 -33.90 2.98
N MET A 484 -1.47 -34.10 3.60
CA MET A 484 -1.64 -34.75 4.90
C MET A 484 -2.21 -36.15 4.63
N ILE A 485 -1.41 -37.18 4.86
CA ILE A 485 -1.77 -38.58 4.57
C ILE A 485 -1.84 -39.34 5.88
N CYS A 486 -2.95 -40.01 6.16
CA CYS A 486 -3.23 -40.63 7.44
C CYS A 486 -3.70 -42.07 7.29
N GLN A 487 -3.11 -42.96 8.06
CA GLN A 487 -3.49 -44.37 8.17
C GLN A 487 -3.84 -44.69 9.62
N THR A 488 -5.03 -45.21 9.86
CA THR A 488 -5.50 -45.58 11.19
C THR A 488 -5.12 -47.03 11.49
N LEU A 489 -4.35 -47.25 12.54
CA LEU A 489 -4.10 -48.58 13.09
C LEU A 489 -5.00 -48.78 14.30
N VAL A 490 -5.73 -49.89 14.30
CA VAL A 490 -6.60 -50.29 15.41
C VAL A 490 -6.03 -51.55 16.03
N SER A 491 -5.78 -51.52 17.33
CA SER A 491 -5.45 -52.71 18.12
C SER A 491 -6.76 -53.29 18.68
N PRO A 492 -7.27 -54.42 18.17
CA PRO A 492 -8.53 -54.97 18.63
C PRO A 492 -8.50 -55.21 20.16
N PRO A 493 -9.51 -54.76 20.91
CA PRO A 493 -9.56 -54.98 22.35
C PRO A 493 -9.78 -56.47 22.67
N GLU A 494 -9.39 -56.89 23.88
CA GLU A 494 -9.64 -58.26 24.33
C GLU A 494 -11.15 -58.52 24.52
N GLY A 495 -11.70 -59.47 23.75
CA GLY A 495 -13.12 -59.89 23.79
C GLY A 495 -14.05 -59.00 22.96
N ASP A 496 -15.36 -59.08 23.21
CA ASP A 496 -16.41 -58.29 22.54
C ASP A 496 -16.53 -56.83 23.05
N LYS A 497 -15.40 -56.19 23.36
CA LYS A 497 -15.38 -54.78 23.81
C LYS A 497 -15.41 -53.85 22.60
N GLU A 498 -16.10 -52.72 22.73
CA GLU A 498 -16.02 -51.66 21.74
C GLU A 498 -14.60 -51.07 21.66
N ILE A 499 -14.20 -50.65 20.47
CA ILE A 499 -12.89 -50.00 20.25
C ILE A 499 -12.88 -48.67 20.99
N SER A 500 -11.92 -48.49 21.89
CA SER A 500 -11.72 -47.22 22.60
C SER A 500 -10.65 -46.37 21.93
N ARG A 501 -10.56 -45.08 22.30
CA ARG A 501 -9.49 -44.19 21.82
C ARG A 501 -8.09 -44.68 22.23
N ASP A 502 -7.95 -45.44 23.32
CA ASP A 502 -6.68 -46.02 23.72
C ASP A 502 -6.20 -47.13 22.77
N ASN A 503 -7.11 -47.67 21.96
CA ASN A 503 -6.85 -48.75 21.01
C ASN A 503 -6.51 -48.25 19.60
N ILE A 504 -6.55 -46.94 19.35
CA ILE A 504 -6.33 -46.37 18.01
C ILE A 504 -5.07 -45.52 17.95
N LEU A 505 -4.35 -45.65 16.84
CA LEU A 505 -3.16 -44.89 16.51
C LEU A 505 -3.24 -44.40 15.06
N CYS A 506 -3.20 -43.09 14.86
CA CYS A 506 -3.10 -42.49 13.54
C CYS A 506 -1.63 -42.32 13.16
N LYS A 507 -1.18 -43.00 12.11
CA LYS A 507 0.10 -42.72 11.44
C LYS A 507 -0.09 -41.61 10.43
N ILE A 508 0.66 -40.54 10.59
CA ILE A 508 0.61 -39.35 9.75
C ILE A 508 1.89 -39.29 8.91
N THR A 509 1.74 -39.08 7.61
CA THR A 509 2.79 -38.63 6.70
C THR A 509 2.38 -37.27 6.15
N TYR A 510 3.12 -36.24 6.50
CA TYR A 510 2.94 -34.88 6.02
C TYR A 510 4.05 -34.55 5.02
N VAL A 511 3.69 -34.08 3.84
CA VAL A 511 4.65 -33.61 2.83
C VAL A 511 4.33 -32.19 2.42
N ALA A 512 5.37 -31.36 2.28
CA ALA A 512 5.23 -29.99 1.83
C ALA A 512 6.32 -29.66 0.80
N ASN A 513 5.89 -29.41 -0.43
CA ASN A 513 6.73 -28.85 -1.49
C ASN A 513 6.27 -27.41 -1.73
N VAL A 514 7.11 -26.45 -1.35
CA VAL A 514 6.78 -25.02 -1.41
C VAL A 514 7.77 -24.34 -2.34
N ASN A 515 7.25 -23.77 -3.43
CA ASN A 515 7.97 -22.83 -4.25
C ASN A 515 7.60 -21.41 -3.79
N PRO A 516 8.56 -20.60 -3.30
CA PRO A 516 8.28 -19.26 -2.76
C PRO A 516 7.90 -18.23 -3.85
N GLY A 517 7.90 -18.60 -5.14
CA GLY A 517 7.48 -17.79 -6.27
C GLY A 517 8.47 -16.71 -6.71
N GLY A 518 9.57 -16.55 -5.96
CA GLY A 518 10.60 -15.55 -6.19
C GLY A 518 11.67 -15.60 -5.10
N TRP A 519 12.63 -14.68 -5.20
CA TRP A 519 13.82 -14.69 -4.35
C TRP A 519 13.50 -14.64 -2.84
N ALA A 520 14.18 -15.50 -2.09
CA ALA A 520 14.23 -15.50 -0.64
C ALA A 520 15.58 -16.10 -0.19
N PRO A 521 16.20 -15.58 0.88
CA PRO A 521 17.46 -16.14 1.36
C PRO A 521 17.28 -17.59 1.81
N ALA A 522 18.15 -18.48 1.33
CA ALA A 522 18.05 -19.90 1.60
C ALA A 522 18.18 -20.24 3.08
N SER A 523 19.13 -19.60 3.76
CA SER A 523 19.35 -19.71 5.20
C SER A 523 18.09 -19.37 6.02
N VAL A 524 17.39 -18.30 5.64
CA VAL A 524 16.13 -17.88 6.28
C VAL A 524 15.04 -18.90 6.12
N LEU A 525 14.77 -19.31 4.88
CA LEU A 525 13.70 -20.26 4.60
C LEU A 525 13.97 -21.59 5.32
N ARG A 526 15.23 -22.03 5.35
CA ARG A 526 15.64 -23.25 6.04
C ARG A 526 15.49 -23.13 7.56
N ALA A 527 15.83 -22.00 8.16
CA ALA A 527 15.69 -21.76 9.60
C ALA A 527 14.21 -21.71 10.01
N VAL A 528 13.40 -20.93 9.29
CA VAL A 528 11.95 -20.82 9.51
C VAL A 528 11.28 -22.18 9.34
N ALA A 529 11.56 -22.90 8.25
CA ALA A 529 10.99 -24.23 8.03
C ALA A 529 11.39 -25.23 9.13
N LYS A 530 12.66 -25.24 9.54
CA LYS A 530 13.13 -26.15 10.61
C LYS A 530 12.36 -25.95 11.92
N ARG A 531 11.84 -24.74 12.17
CA ARG A 531 11.15 -24.38 13.40
C ARG A 531 9.63 -24.46 13.30
N GLU A 532 9.05 -23.93 12.23
CA GLU A 532 7.59 -23.80 12.08
C GLU A 532 6.90 -25.13 11.78
N TYR A 533 7.50 -26.03 10.99
CA TYR A 533 6.84 -27.29 10.64
C TYR A 533 6.66 -28.25 11.83
N PRO A 534 7.68 -28.48 12.69
CA PRO A 534 7.48 -29.23 13.94
C PRO A 534 6.47 -28.56 14.87
N LYS A 535 6.52 -27.23 15.00
CA LYS A 535 5.58 -26.45 15.82
C LYS A 535 4.15 -26.63 15.33
N PHE A 536 3.92 -26.50 14.02
CA PHE A 536 2.64 -26.74 13.38
C PHE A 536 2.13 -28.15 13.64
N LEU A 537 2.91 -29.18 13.34
CA LEU A 537 2.47 -30.58 13.48
C LEU A 537 2.07 -30.88 14.92
N LYS A 538 2.89 -30.48 15.89
CA LYS A 538 2.62 -30.67 17.32
C LYS A 538 1.35 -29.95 17.78
N ARG A 539 1.20 -28.67 17.40
CA ARG A 539 0.03 -27.86 17.75
C ARG A 539 -1.25 -28.43 17.14
N PHE A 540 -1.20 -28.75 15.85
CA PHE A 540 -2.34 -29.28 15.12
C PHE A 540 -2.77 -30.66 15.63
N THR A 541 -1.86 -31.60 15.83
CA THR A 541 -2.24 -32.94 16.31
C THR A 541 -2.77 -32.91 17.74
N SER A 542 -2.18 -32.07 18.62
CA SER A 542 -2.69 -31.85 19.98
C SER A 542 -4.11 -31.25 19.95
N TYR A 543 -4.36 -30.29 19.06
CA TYR A 543 -5.67 -29.71 18.85
C TYR A 543 -6.72 -30.75 18.44
N VAL A 544 -6.40 -31.66 17.52
CA VAL A 544 -7.31 -32.74 17.12
C VAL A 544 -7.60 -33.69 18.27
N GLN A 545 -6.59 -34.05 19.07
CA GLN A 545 -6.79 -34.88 20.27
C GLN A 545 -7.73 -34.20 21.27
N GLU A 546 -7.54 -32.91 21.54
CA GLU A 546 -8.39 -32.14 22.45
C GLU A 546 -9.84 -32.07 21.94
N LYS A 547 -10.05 -31.79 20.65
CA LYS A 547 -11.39 -31.62 20.09
C LYS A 547 -12.14 -32.94 19.91
N THR A 548 -11.47 -34.08 19.87
CA THR A 548 -12.08 -35.40 19.72
C THR A 548 -12.22 -36.15 21.05
N ALA A 549 -11.52 -35.71 22.10
CA ALA A 549 -11.65 -36.27 23.44
C ALA A 549 -13.12 -36.30 23.91
N GLY A 550 -13.57 -37.46 24.38
CA GLY A 550 -14.94 -37.66 24.85
C GLY A 550 -16.02 -37.70 23.77
N LYS A 551 -15.68 -37.58 22.48
CA LYS A 551 -16.61 -37.74 21.36
C LYS A 551 -16.56 -39.16 20.79
N PRO A 552 -17.67 -39.66 20.19
CA PRO A 552 -17.67 -40.92 19.44
C PRO A 552 -16.57 -40.95 18.38
N ILE A 553 -15.96 -42.12 18.17
CA ILE A 553 -14.87 -42.30 17.20
C ILE A 553 -15.46 -42.28 15.79
N LEU A 554 -14.84 -41.48 14.92
CA LEU A 554 -15.16 -41.44 13.49
C LEU A 554 -14.07 -42.17 12.70
N PHE A 555 -14.38 -43.34 12.12
CA PHE A 555 -13.42 -44.13 11.35
C PHE A 555 -13.25 -43.66 9.90
#